data_AF-A0A093FZC1-F1
#
_entry.id   AF-A0A093FZC1-F1
#
_cell.length_a   1.000
_cell.length_b   1.000
_cell.length_c   1.000
_cell.angle_alpha   90.00
_cell.angle_beta   90.00
_cell.angle_gamma   90.00
#
_symmetry.space_group_name_H-M   'P 1'
#
loop_
_entity.id
_entity.type
_entity.pdbx_description
1 polymer ?
#
loop_
_entity_poly.entity_id
_entity_poly.type
_entity_poly.pdbx_seq_one_letter_code
_entity_poly.pdbx_strand_id
1 'polypeptide(L)'
;STFIIEKQPPQVLKTQTKFAATVRLLVGGKLNVHMNPPQVKATIISEQQAKALLKNESTRNESSGEILNNCCVMEYHQATGTLSAHFRNMSLKRIKRSDRRGAESVTEEKFTILFESQFSVGGNELVFQVKTLSLPVVVIVHGSQDNNATATVLWDNAFAEPGRVPFAVPDKVQWPQLCEALNMKFKAEVQSSRGLTKENLVFLAQKLFNSTSSHLEDYSSTTVSWSQFNRENLPGRNYTFWQWFDGVMEVLKKHLKPHWNDGAILGFVNKQQAHDLLINKPDGTFLLRFSDSEIGGITIAWKFDSSERMFWNLMPFTTRDFSIRSLADRLGDLSYLIYVFPDRPKDEVFSKYY
;
A
#
# COMPACT_ATOMS: atom_id res chain seq x y z
N SER A 1 2.12 10.78 27.51
CA SER A 1 1.45 11.66 26.53
C SER A 1 0.03 11.14 26.28
N THR A 2 -1.01 11.97 26.36
CA THR A 2 -2.43 11.53 26.34
C THR A 2 -3.29 12.27 25.30
N PHE A 3 -2.68 13.18 24.53
CA PHE A 3 -3.28 13.84 23.37
C PHE A 3 -2.85 13.08 22.12
N ILE A 4 -3.75 12.27 21.58
CA ILE A 4 -3.42 11.26 20.56
C ILE A 4 -4.38 11.33 19.37
N ILE A 5 -3.93 10.81 18.23
CA ILE A 5 -4.76 10.68 17.04
C ILE A 5 -5.40 9.28 17.07
N GLU A 6 -6.71 9.24 17.26
CA GLU A 6 -7.51 8.01 17.29
C GLU A 6 -7.82 7.50 15.89
N LYS A 7 -8.13 8.42 14.96
CA LYS A 7 -8.28 8.13 13.52
C LYS A 7 -7.27 8.95 12.73
N GLN A 8 -6.27 8.27 12.18
CA GLN A 8 -5.25 8.89 11.34
C GLN A 8 -5.85 9.47 10.04
N PRO A 9 -5.31 10.58 9.51
CA PRO A 9 -5.63 11.00 8.15
C PRO A 9 -5.13 9.95 7.13
N PRO A 10 -5.68 9.93 5.91
CA PRO A 10 -5.12 9.12 4.82
C PRO A 10 -3.64 9.44 4.60
N GLN A 11 -2.79 8.41 4.55
CA GLN A 11 -1.35 8.59 4.37
C GLN A 11 -0.94 8.90 2.92
N VAL A 12 -1.81 8.63 1.94
CA VAL A 12 -1.70 9.21 0.61
C VAL A 12 -2.83 10.22 0.48
N LEU A 13 -2.47 11.50 0.43
CA LEU A 13 -3.42 12.60 0.46
C LEU A 13 -3.44 13.34 -0.88
N LYS A 14 -4.57 13.27 -1.59
CA LYS A 14 -4.76 14.03 -2.81
C LYS A 14 -5.23 15.45 -2.50
N THR A 15 -4.63 16.44 -3.14
CA THR A 15 -5.11 17.83 -3.04
C THR A 15 -6.56 17.96 -3.50
N GLN A 16 -7.27 18.93 -2.93
CA GLN A 16 -8.68 19.22 -3.21
C GLN A 16 -9.65 18.06 -2.93
N THR A 17 -9.19 17.03 -2.23
CA THR A 17 -10.02 15.89 -1.81
C THR A 17 -10.32 16.02 -0.32
N LYS A 18 -11.57 15.75 0.07
CA LYS A 18 -11.98 15.75 1.48
C LYS A 18 -11.35 14.58 2.20
N PHE A 19 -10.89 14.83 3.43
CA PHE A 19 -10.38 13.80 4.32
C PHE A 19 -10.77 14.08 5.77
N ALA A 20 -10.62 13.07 6.62
CA ALA A 20 -11.03 13.12 8.01
C ALA A 20 -9.92 12.62 8.94
N ALA A 21 -9.92 13.11 10.17
CA ALA A 21 -9.10 12.64 11.26
C ALA A 21 -9.83 12.83 12.60
N THR A 22 -9.43 12.11 13.64
CA THR A 22 -10.00 12.25 14.98
C THR A 22 -8.89 12.28 16.01
N VAL A 23 -8.93 13.30 16.85
CA VAL A 23 -7.96 13.50 17.94
C VAL A 23 -8.68 13.39 19.26
N ARG A 24 -8.05 12.76 20.24
CA ARG A 24 -8.63 12.48 21.55
C ARG A 24 -7.68 12.89 22.66
N LEU A 25 -8.26 13.45 23.73
CA LEU A 25 -7.55 13.72 24.98
C LEU A 25 -8.01 12.71 26.04
N LEU A 26 -7.19 11.69 26.31
CA LEU A 26 -7.59 10.55 27.16
C LEU A 26 -7.91 10.96 28.61
N VAL A 27 -7.28 12.03 29.10
CA VAL A 27 -7.45 12.55 30.46
C VAL A 27 -8.52 13.65 30.56
N GLY A 28 -9.11 14.06 29.43
CA GLY A 28 -9.96 15.25 29.35
C GLY A 28 -11.23 15.17 30.21
N GLY A 29 -11.78 13.96 30.38
CA GLY A 29 -12.91 13.72 31.27
C GLY A 29 -12.55 13.90 32.75
N LYS A 30 -11.43 13.31 33.20
CA LYS A 30 -11.02 13.31 34.61
C LYS A 30 -10.45 14.65 35.08
N LEU A 31 -9.82 15.42 34.18
CA LEU A 31 -9.24 16.73 34.49
C LEU A 31 -10.21 17.89 34.27
N ASN A 32 -11.50 17.60 34.05
CA ASN A 32 -12.54 18.61 33.80
C ASN A 32 -12.25 19.56 32.62
N VAL A 33 -11.38 19.17 31.68
CA VAL A 33 -11.07 19.96 30.47
C VAL A 33 -12.31 20.13 29.59
N HIS A 34 -13.24 19.17 29.66
CA HIS A 34 -14.53 19.24 28.98
C HIS A 34 -15.45 20.38 29.45
N MET A 35 -15.18 21.02 30.60
CA MET A 35 -15.98 22.17 31.07
C MET A 35 -15.79 23.40 30.19
N ASN A 36 -14.58 23.56 29.62
CA ASN A 36 -14.26 24.58 28.61
C ASN A 36 -13.55 23.89 27.45
N PRO A 37 -14.29 23.20 26.56
CA PRO A 37 -13.69 22.36 25.53
C PRO A 37 -12.74 23.16 24.64
N PRO A 38 -11.46 22.77 24.54
CA PRO A 38 -10.50 23.54 23.78
C PRO A 38 -10.71 23.36 22.28
N GLN A 39 -10.23 24.33 21.50
CA GLN A 39 -10.11 24.18 20.06
C GLN A 39 -8.84 23.40 19.72
N VAL A 40 -8.94 22.50 18.75
CA VAL A 40 -7.82 21.81 18.12
C VAL A 40 -7.62 22.40 16.73
N LYS A 41 -6.38 22.75 16.40
CA LYS A 41 -5.97 23.20 15.08
C LYS A 41 -5.11 22.14 14.41
N ALA A 42 -5.43 21.82 13.16
CA ALA A 42 -4.67 20.93 12.30
C ALA A 42 -3.85 21.76 11.30
N THR A 43 -2.56 21.46 11.16
CA THR A 43 -1.68 22.11 10.18
C THR A 43 -0.81 21.07 9.51
N ILE A 44 -0.56 21.22 8.20
CA ILE A 44 0.39 20.36 7.50
C ILE A 44 1.79 20.98 7.57
N ILE A 45 2.76 20.17 7.99
CA ILE A 45 4.16 20.54 8.10
C ILE A 45 5.04 19.51 7.39
N SER A 46 6.21 19.93 6.92
CA SER A 46 7.17 19.05 6.26
C SER A 46 7.92 18.18 7.27
N GLU A 47 8.63 17.16 6.77
CA GLU A 47 9.58 16.38 7.55
C GLU A 47 10.60 17.26 8.30
N GLN A 48 11.19 18.24 7.62
CA GLN A 48 12.18 19.14 8.23
C GLN A 48 11.57 19.97 9.37
N GLN A 49 10.35 20.46 9.17
CA GLN A 49 9.62 21.21 10.20
C GLN A 49 9.25 20.32 11.39
N ALA A 50 8.87 19.06 11.14
CA ALA A 50 8.62 18.08 12.22
C ALA A 50 9.89 17.79 13.02
N LYS A 51 11.06 17.67 12.36
CA LYS A 51 12.36 17.53 13.03
C LYS A 51 12.71 18.75 13.89
N ALA A 52 12.52 19.96 13.35
CA ALA A 52 12.76 21.21 14.09
C ALA A 52 11.81 21.36 15.28
N LEU A 53 10.55 20.94 15.13
CA LEU A 53 9.55 20.96 16.21
C LEU A 53 9.98 20.11 17.41
N LEU A 54 10.58 18.93 17.19
CA LEU A 54 11.09 18.10 18.29
C LEU A 54 12.30 18.70 19.02
N LYS A 55 13.05 19.59 18.35
CA LYS A 55 14.17 20.32 18.96
C LYS A 55 13.75 21.60 19.67
N ASN A 56 12.44 21.89 19.74
CA ASN A 56 11.88 23.15 20.23
C ASN A 56 12.40 24.40 19.48
N GLU A 57 12.83 24.24 18.24
CA GLU A 57 13.18 25.38 17.39
C GLU A 57 11.89 26.13 17.01
N SER A 58 11.91 27.47 17.04
CA SER A 58 10.74 28.30 16.74
C SER A 58 10.34 28.18 15.27
N THR A 59 9.43 27.26 14.98
CA THR A 59 8.76 27.09 13.68
C THR A 59 7.42 27.85 13.63
N ARG A 60 7.19 28.80 14.54
CA ARG A 60 5.92 29.52 14.68
C ARG A 60 5.56 30.19 13.34
N ASN A 61 4.44 29.73 12.76
CA ASN A 61 3.74 30.25 11.57
C ASN A 61 4.18 29.77 10.19
N GLU A 62 5.14 28.85 10.07
CA GLU A 62 5.47 28.27 8.77
C GLU A 62 4.73 26.95 8.55
N SER A 63 3.55 27.00 7.94
CA SER A 63 2.88 25.79 7.44
C SER A 63 3.43 25.42 6.06
N SER A 64 3.61 24.12 5.82
CA SER A 64 3.94 23.60 4.49
C SER A 64 2.74 23.59 3.54
N GLY A 65 1.53 23.94 3.99
CA GLY A 65 0.36 23.96 3.12
C GLY A 65 -0.88 24.56 3.78
N GLU A 66 -1.94 24.71 2.99
CA GLU A 66 -3.21 25.30 3.41
C GLU A 66 -4.27 24.18 3.49
N ILE A 67 -4.70 23.84 4.71
CA ILE A 67 -5.83 22.93 4.96
C ILE A 67 -7.06 23.77 5.27
N LEU A 68 -8.15 23.54 4.53
CA LEU A 68 -9.48 24.09 4.82
C LEU A 68 -10.17 23.28 5.91
N ASN A 69 -11.05 23.92 6.69
CA ASN A 69 -11.79 23.30 7.81
C ASN A 69 -10.88 22.63 8.84
N ASN A 70 -9.76 23.29 9.14
CA ASN A 70 -8.66 22.75 9.95
C ASN A 70 -8.74 23.09 11.43
N CYS A 71 -9.84 23.71 11.90
CA CYS A 71 -10.09 23.93 13.32
C CYS A 71 -11.36 23.18 13.74
N CYS A 72 -11.32 22.53 14.90
CA CYS A 72 -12.46 21.80 15.46
C CYS A 72 -12.44 21.95 16.98
N VAL A 73 -13.58 22.26 17.58
CA VAL A 73 -13.71 22.28 19.05
C VAL A 73 -13.87 20.84 19.54
N MET A 74 -13.22 20.49 20.65
CA MET A 74 -13.41 19.16 21.24
C MET A 74 -14.84 18.99 21.77
N GLU A 75 -15.38 17.78 21.63
CA GLU A 75 -16.71 17.40 22.09
C GLU A 75 -16.59 16.30 23.14
N TYR A 76 -17.37 16.42 24.23
CA TYR A 76 -17.39 15.44 25.31
C TYR A 76 -18.63 14.56 25.23
N HIS A 77 -18.42 13.26 25.11
CA HIS A 77 -19.48 12.26 25.14
C HIS A 77 -19.60 11.70 26.55
N GLN A 78 -20.67 12.06 27.27
CA GLN A 78 -20.87 11.69 28.68
C GLN A 78 -20.97 10.18 28.90
N ALA A 79 -21.67 9.46 28.02
CA ALA A 79 -21.89 8.02 28.14
C ALA A 79 -20.58 7.20 28.11
N THR A 80 -19.59 7.66 27.34
CA THR A 80 -18.31 6.99 27.14
C THR A 80 -17.15 7.67 27.88
N GLY A 81 -17.39 8.86 28.43
CA GLY A 81 -16.37 9.70 29.06
C GLY A 81 -15.29 10.21 28.10
N THR A 82 -15.59 10.30 26.80
CA THR A 82 -14.58 10.61 25.76
C THR A 82 -14.60 12.07 25.35
N LEU A 83 -13.44 12.74 25.41
CA LEU A 83 -13.23 14.09 24.87
C LEU A 83 -12.43 14.01 23.56
N SER A 84 -13.06 14.38 22.45
CA SER A 84 -12.52 14.19 21.09
C SER A 84 -12.86 15.33 20.14
N ALA A 85 -11.95 15.65 19.21
CA ALA A 85 -12.20 16.55 18.08
C ALA A 85 -12.34 15.75 16.78
N HIS A 86 -13.49 15.88 16.12
CA HIS A 86 -13.83 15.16 14.89
C HIS A 86 -13.68 16.06 13.66
N PHE A 87 -12.54 15.98 12.99
CA PHE A 87 -12.33 16.64 11.71
C PHE A 87 -12.95 15.81 10.59
N ARG A 88 -14.15 16.16 10.13
CA ARG A 88 -14.90 15.34 9.15
C ARG A 88 -14.63 15.71 7.69
N ASN A 89 -14.31 16.97 7.41
CA ASN A 89 -14.31 17.54 6.07
C ASN A 89 -13.08 18.44 5.81
N MET A 90 -11.91 18.07 6.33
CA MET A 90 -10.68 18.78 6.00
C MET A 90 -10.37 18.63 4.51
N SER A 91 -9.72 19.62 3.91
CA SER A 91 -9.30 19.56 2.50
C SER A 91 -7.99 20.32 2.29
N LEU A 92 -6.99 19.66 1.71
CA LEU A 92 -5.70 20.27 1.41
C LEU A 92 -5.80 21.04 0.09
N LYS A 93 -5.75 22.38 0.16
CA LYS A 93 -5.90 23.25 -1.01
C LYS A 93 -4.59 23.54 -1.72
N ARG A 94 -3.51 23.76 -0.94
CA ARG A 94 -2.17 24.09 -1.44
C ARG A 94 -1.10 23.38 -0.63
N ILE A 95 -0.01 23.01 -1.28
CA ILE A 95 1.17 22.39 -0.67
C ILE A 95 2.42 23.10 -1.19
N LYS A 96 3.31 23.48 -0.28
CA LYS A 96 4.65 23.98 -0.53
C LYS A 96 5.58 22.78 -0.42
N ARG A 97 6.45 22.64 -1.41
CA ARG A 97 7.42 21.54 -1.48
C ARG A 97 8.83 22.11 -1.38
N SER A 98 9.74 21.33 -0.81
CA SER A 98 11.16 21.70 -0.81
C SER A 98 11.76 21.56 -2.21
N ASP A 99 12.80 22.36 -2.48
CA ASP A 99 13.62 22.18 -3.67
C ASP A 99 14.30 20.81 -3.63
N ARG A 100 13.96 19.96 -4.61
CA ARG A 100 14.46 18.59 -4.70
C ARG A 100 15.93 18.58 -5.07
N ARG A 101 16.70 17.67 -4.46
CA ARG A 101 18.11 17.44 -4.82
C ARG A 101 18.26 16.06 -5.44
N GLY A 102 18.96 15.98 -6.57
CA GLY A 102 19.26 14.70 -7.24
C GLY A 102 18.02 13.99 -7.79
N ALA A 103 17.90 12.68 -7.51
CA ALA A 103 16.91 11.79 -8.11
C ALA A 103 15.61 11.62 -7.29
N GLU A 104 15.37 12.46 -6.28
CA GLU A 104 14.20 12.34 -5.40
C GLU A 104 12.87 12.69 -6.10
N SER A 105 11.91 11.78 -6.02
CA SER A 105 10.56 11.99 -6.57
C SER A 105 9.67 12.82 -5.61
N VAL A 106 8.72 13.57 -6.18
CA VAL A 106 7.65 14.25 -5.42
C VAL A 106 6.80 13.31 -4.57
N THR A 107 6.75 12.02 -4.94
CA THR A 107 6.00 10.98 -4.23
C THR A 107 6.77 10.40 -3.06
N GLU A 108 8.03 10.80 -2.86
CA GLU A 108 8.86 10.40 -1.73
C GLU A 108 8.89 11.46 -0.62
N GLU A 109 8.42 12.67 -0.91
CA GLU A 109 8.35 13.78 0.03
C GLU A 109 7.26 13.53 1.08
N LYS A 110 7.68 13.42 2.35
CA LYS A 110 6.80 13.13 3.48
C LYS A 110 6.43 14.42 4.23
N PHE A 111 5.16 14.50 4.58
CA PHE A 111 4.56 15.53 5.41
C PHE A 111 3.89 14.88 6.62
N THR A 112 3.42 15.70 7.55
CA THR A 112 2.56 15.25 8.64
C THR A 112 1.55 16.31 8.99
N ILE A 113 0.41 15.87 9.51
CA ILE A 113 -0.59 16.77 10.07
C ILE A 113 -0.29 16.91 11.56
N LEU A 114 0.18 18.08 11.94
CA LEU A 114 0.33 18.52 13.32
C LEU A 114 -1.04 18.95 13.85
N PHE A 115 -1.48 18.28 14.90
CA PHE A 115 -2.62 18.72 15.70
C PHE A 115 -2.11 19.39 16.96
N GLU A 116 -2.57 20.61 17.21
CA GLU A 116 -2.20 21.40 18.38
C GLU A 116 -3.44 21.93 19.09
N SER A 117 -3.35 22.01 20.41
CA SER A 117 -4.42 22.54 21.26
C SER A 117 -3.83 23.14 22.53
N GLN A 118 -4.59 24.03 23.16
CA GLN A 118 -4.24 24.63 24.44
C GLN A 118 -5.44 24.57 25.37
N PHE A 119 -5.21 24.14 26.61
CA PHE A 119 -6.25 24.07 27.63
C PHE A 119 -5.68 24.31 29.02
N SER A 120 -6.56 24.64 29.95
CA SER A 120 -6.22 24.90 31.35
C SER A 120 -6.78 23.82 32.28
N VAL A 121 -6.09 23.56 33.40
CA VAL A 121 -6.51 22.62 34.45
C VAL A 121 -6.38 23.31 35.82
N GLY A 122 -7.21 22.91 36.78
CA GLY A 122 -7.13 23.41 38.16
C GLY A 122 -7.54 24.87 38.31
N GLY A 123 -8.65 25.30 37.72
CA GLY A 123 -9.12 26.69 37.87
C GLY A 123 -8.25 27.73 37.17
N ASN A 124 -7.59 27.36 36.06
CA ASN A 124 -6.65 28.18 35.27
C ASN A 124 -5.23 28.35 35.85
N GLU A 125 -4.86 27.61 36.88
CA GLU A 125 -3.50 27.64 37.43
C GLU A 125 -2.46 27.06 36.46
N LEU A 126 -2.82 26.01 35.72
CA LEU A 126 -1.93 25.32 34.79
C LEU A 126 -2.47 25.40 33.37
N VAL A 127 -1.66 25.96 32.46
CA VAL A 127 -1.96 26.03 31.03
C VAL A 127 -1.05 25.09 30.27
N PHE A 128 -1.64 24.13 29.55
CA PHE A 128 -0.91 23.16 28.76
C PHE A 128 -1.06 23.45 27.27
N GLN A 129 0.06 23.46 26.56
CA GLN A 129 0.09 23.38 25.10
C GLN A 129 0.43 21.94 24.70
N VAL A 130 -0.50 21.28 24.02
CA VAL A 130 -0.34 19.90 23.58
C VAL A 130 -0.23 19.84 22.06
N LYS A 131 0.64 18.95 21.60
CA LYS A 131 0.91 18.71 20.18
C LYS A 131 0.99 17.22 19.92
N THR A 132 0.49 16.79 18.77
CA THR A 132 0.63 15.42 18.30
C THR A 132 0.76 15.39 16.78
N LEU A 133 1.61 14.51 16.26
CA LEU A 133 1.89 14.38 14.84
C LEU A 133 1.18 13.16 14.28
N SER A 134 0.58 13.29 13.09
CA SER A 134 0.10 12.12 12.35
C SER A 134 1.25 11.24 11.90
N LEU A 135 0.91 10.00 11.54
CA LEU A 135 1.79 9.21 10.68
C LEU A 135 2.16 10.01 9.42
N PRO A 136 3.31 9.71 8.77
CA PRO A 136 3.70 10.43 7.58
C PRO A 136 2.64 10.29 6.49
N VAL A 137 2.43 11.40 5.80
CA VAL A 137 1.52 11.56 4.68
C VAL A 137 2.32 11.99 3.47
N VAL A 138 2.11 11.33 2.33
CA VAL A 138 2.58 11.75 1.03
C VAL A 138 1.46 12.49 0.31
N VAL A 139 1.76 13.70 -0.18
CA VAL A 139 0.77 14.52 -0.89
C VAL A 139 0.90 14.31 -2.39
N ILE A 140 -0.22 14.00 -3.05
CA ILE A 140 -0.32 13.84 -4.51
C ILE A 140 -1.27 14.87 -5.12
N VAL A 141 -1.07 15.19 -6.40
CA VAL A 141 -1.97 16.06 -7.18
C VAL A 141 -2.79 15.29 -8.21
N HIS A 142 -2.28 14.14 -8.66
CA HIS A 142 -2.94 13.30 -9.66
C HIS A 142 -2.91 11.83 -9.24
N GLY A 143 -3.93 11.06 -9.64
CA GLY A 143 -4.07 9.64 -9.26
C GLY A 143 -2.96 8.75 -9.82
N SER A 144 -2.29 9.15 -10.90
CA SER A 144 -1.13 8.42 -11.44
C SER A 144 0.06 8.37 -10.48
N GLN A 145 0.09 9.23 -9.45
CA GLN A 145 1.15 9.26 -8.44
C GLN A 145 0.86 8.34 -7.25
N ASP A 146 -0.36 7.82 -7.15
CA ASP A 146 -0.85 7.05 -6.00
C ASP A 146 0.00 5.79 -5.75
N ASN A 147 0.34 5.08 -6.83
CA ASN A 147 1.19 3.90 -6.80
C ASN A 147 2.52 4.18 -6.08
N ASN A 148 3.30 5.16 -6.56
CA ASN A 148 4.61 5.48 -5.98
C ASN A 148 4.48 6.07 -4.57
N ALA A 149 3.45 6.86 -4.29
CA ALA A 149 3.19 7.41 -2.96
C ALA A 149 2.89 6.32 -1.94
N THR A 150 2.09 5.31 -2.33
CA THR A 150 1.78 4.14 -1.51
C THR A 150 3.04 3.33 -1.19
N ALA A 151 3.99 3.24 -2.13
CA ALA A 151 5.28 2.60 -1.89
C ALA A 151 6.04 3.27 -0.74
N THR A 152 6.13 4.60 -0.76
CA THR A 152 6.82 5.39 0.28
C THR A 152 6.14 5.24 1.63
N VAL A 153 4.81 5.25 1.66
CA VAL A 153 4.01 5.01 2.87
C VAL A 153 4.22 3.60 3.42
N LEU A 154 4.21 2.58 2.54
CA LEU A 154 4.44 1.19 2.94
C LEU A 154 5.82 1.03 3.57
N TRP A 155 6.86 1.56 2.93
CA TRP A 155 8.23 1.48 3.45
C TRP A 155 8.37 2.17 4.80
N ASP A 156 7.75 3.34 4.96
CA ASP A 156 7.79 4.05 6.24
C ASP A 156 7.06 3.30 7.36
N ASN A 157 5.84 2.84 7.10
CA ASN A 157 5.06 2.11 8.10
C ASN A 157 5.71 0.77 8.49
N ALA A 158 6.34 0.08 7.55
CA ALA A 158 6.94 -1.23 7.78
C ALA A 158 8.25 -1.16 8.56
N PHE A 159 9.05 -0.10 8.34
CA PHE A 159 10.45 -0.06 8.79
C PHE A 159 10.77 1.14 9.69
N ALA A 160 9.77 1.84 10.20
CA ALA A 160 9.95 2.87 11.21
C ALA A 160 10.40 2.27 12.56
N GLU A 161 11.55 2.71 13.06
CA GLU A 161 12.01 2.34 14.40
C GLU A 161 11.28 3.13 15.51
N PRO A 162 11.03 2.51 16.68
CA PRO A 162 10.50 3.23 17.84
C PRO A 162 11.41 4.40 18.26
N GLY A 163 10.82 5.57 18.49
CA GLY A 163 11.57 6.76 18.93
C GLY A 163 12.45 7.41 17.86
N ARG A 164 12.34 7.00 16.60
CA ARG A 164 13.08 7.60 15.48
C ARG A 164 12.89 9.11 15.38
N VAL A 165 13.90 9.78 14.83
CA VAL A 165 13.73 11.13 14.29
C VAL A 165 12.61 11.11 13.24
N PRO A 166 11.71 12.12 13.19
CA PRO A 166 10.54 12.11 12.32
C PRO A 166 10.88 11.68 10.90
N PHE A 167 10.20 10.63 10.46
CA PHE A 167 10.20 10.07 9.11
C PHE A 167 11.52 9.45 8.63
N ALA A 168 12.51 9.30 9.51
CA ALA A 168 13.73 8.54 9.23
C ALA A 168 13.39 7.06 9.02
N VAL A 169 13.87 6.48 7.93
CA VAL A 169 13.67 5.06 7.57
C VAL A 169 14.99 4.50 7.05
N PRO A 170 15.24 3.20 7.20
CA PRO A 170 16.42 2.59 6.63
C PRO A 170 16.39 2.64 5.10
N ASP A 171 17.55 2.88 4.49
CA ASP A 171 17.73 2.80 3.02
C ASP A 171 17.66 1.35 2.52
N LYS A 172 18.05 0.39 3.38
CA LYS A 172 18.05 -1.05 3.08
C LYS A 172 17.44 -1.85 4.21
N VAL A 173 16.69 -2.89 3.85
CA VAL A 173 16.06 -3.82 4.80
C VAL A 173 16.35 -5.25 4.41
N GLN A 174 16.23 -6.18 5.36
CA GLN A 174 16.37 -7.61 5.07
C GLN A 174 15.17 -8.11 4.27
N TRP A 175 15.40 -8.97 3.28
CA TRP A 175 14.34 -9.53 2.42
C TRP A 175 13.19 -10.18 3.22
N PRO A 176 13.43 -10.95 4.29
CA PRO A 176 12.34 -11.49 5.11
C PRO A 176 11.43 -10.40 5.72
N GLN A 177 12.00 -9.28 6.16
CA GLN A 177 11.21 -8.16 6.71
C GLN A 177 10.32 -7.53 5.63
N LEU A 178 10.85 -7.39 4.41
CA LEU A 178 10.06 -6.91 3.28
C LEU A 178 8.97 -7.90 2.87
N CYS A 179 9.23 -9.21 2.94
CA CYS A 179 8.23 -10.25 2.67
C CYS A 179 7.01 -10.12 3.59
N GLU A 180 7.23 -9.87 4.88
CA GLU A 180 6.15 -9.68 5.85
C GLU A 180 5.29 -8.45 5.50
N ALA A 181 5.95 -7.32 5.19
CA ALA A 181 5.27 -6.11 4.77
C ALA A 181 4.47 -6.30 3.47
N LEU A 182 5.05 -6.96 2.47
CA LEU A 182 4.39 -7.29 1.20
C LEU A 182 3.19 -8.21 1.42
N ASN A 183 3.33 -9.26 2.23
CA ASN A 183 2.26 -10.21 2.50
C ASN A 183 1.10 -9.56 3.27
N MET A 184 1.42 -8.73 4.27
CA MET A 184 0.41 -7.98 5.01
C MET A 184 -0.35 -7.02 4.08
N LYS A 185 0.36 -6.24 3.27
CA LYS A 185 -0.23 -5.33 2.29
C LYS A 185 -1.08 -6.09 1.26
N PHE A 186 -0.59 -7.21 0.75
CA PHE A 186 -1.29 -8.05 -0.23
C PHE A 186 -2.62 -8.59 0.32
N LYS A 187 -2.62 -9.17 1.52
CA LYS A 187 -3.85 -9.67 2.16
C LYS A 187 -4.87 -8.54 2.39
N ALA A 188 -4.40 -7.38 2.83
CA ALA A 188 -5.24 -6.22 3.08
C ALA A 188 -5.87 -5.66 1.79
N GLU A 189 -5.07 -5.48 0.73
CA GLU A 189 -5.55 -4.92 -0.54
C GLU A 189 -6.47 -5.86 -1.31
N VAL A 190 -6.10 -7.14 -1.41
CA VAL A 190 -6.91 -8.16 -2.09
C VAL A 190 -8.12 -8.56 -1.22
N GLN A 191 -8.14 -8.17 0.06
CA GLN A 191 -9.16 -8.52 1.05
C GLN A 191 -9.37 -10.04 1.13
N SER A 192 -8.26 -10.76 1.26
CA SER A 192 -8.22 -12.22 1.26
C SER A 192 -7.38 -12.73 2.44
N SER A 193 -7.79 -13.84 3.03
CA SER A 193 -6.95 -14.60 3.97
C SER A 193 -5.82 -15.35 3.24
N ARG A 194 -5.98 -15.63 1.94
CA ARG A 194 -4.96 -16.22 1.07
C ARG A 194 -3.89 -15.17 0.77
N GLY A 195 -2.78 -15.25 1.50
CA GLY A 195 -1.60 -14.42 1.29
C GLY A 195 -0.61 -15.01 0.30
N LEU A 196 0.61 -14.51 0.38
CA LEU A 196 1.77 -15.01 -0.35
C LEU A 196 2.28 -16.30 0.32
N THR A 197 2.39 -17.36 -0.47
CA THR A 197 3.02 -18.63 -0.07
C THR A 197 4.54 -18.54 -0.14
N LYS A 198 5.26 -19.54 0.39
CA LYS A 198 6.74 -19.58 0.32
C LYS A 198 7.22 -19.54 -1.13
N GLU A 199 6.54 -20.26 -2.01
CA GLU A 199 6.82 -20.32 -3.45
C GLU A 199 6.60 -18.94 -4.10
N ASN A 200 5.54 -18.21 -3.69
CA ASN A 200 5.32 -16.85 -4.17
C ASN A 200 6.44 -15.91 -3.73
N LEU A 201 6.91 -16.02 -2.48
CA LEU A 201 8.03 -15.20 -1.98
C LEU A 201 9.33 -15.52 -2.72
N VAL A 202 9.62 -16.78 -3.03
CA VAL A 202 10.77 -17.15 -3.87
C VAL A 202 10.66 -16.51 -5.26
N PHE A 203 9.50 -16.59 -5.91
CA PHE A 203 9.31 -15.93 -7.21
C PHE A 203 9.54 -14.41 -7.15
N LEU A 204 9.06 -13.75 -6.08
CA LEU A 204 9.28 -12.31 -5.89
C LEU A 204 10.76 -11.99 -5.67
N ALA A 205 11.48 -12.83 -4.92
CA ALA A 205 12.93 -12.69 -4.71
C ALA A 205 13.69 -12.85 -6.03
N GLN A 206 13.40 -13.90 -6.81
CA GLN A 206 13.97 -14.11 -8.14
C GLN A 206 13.74 -12.91 -9.05
N LYS A 207 12.52 -12.34 -9.03
CA LYS A 207 12.16 -11.16 -9.82
C LYS A 207 12.95 -9.92 -9.40
N LEU A 208 13.03 -9.64 -8.10
CA LEU A 208 13.65 -8.44 -7.56
C LEU A 208 15.18 -8.48 -7.71
N PHE A 209 15.79 -9.61 -7.41
CA PHE A 209 17.25 -9.77 -7.40
C PHE A 209 17.82 -10.28 -8.73
N ASN A 210 16.97 -10.59 -9.71
CA ASN A 210 17.36 -11.28 -10.94
C ASN A 210 18.17 -12.56 -10.66
N SER A 211 17.74 -13.31 -9.65
CA SER A 211 18.42 -14.49 -9.12
C SER A 211 17.77 -15.78 -9.64
N THR A 212 18.57 -16.84 -9.78
CA THR A 212 18.12 -18.18 -10.18
C THR A 212 17.91 -19.14 -9.00
N SER A 213 18.20 -18.71 -7.77
CA SER A 213 17.96 -19.56 -6.59
C SER A 213 16.47 -19.86 -6.44
N SER A 214 16.17 -21.12 -6.11
CA SER A 214 14.81 -21.62 -5.91
C SER A 214 14.46 -21.86 -4.44
N HIS A 215 15.38 -21.57 -3.52
CA HIS A 215 15.21 -21.80 -2.08
C HIS A 215 15.08 -20.48 -1.33
N LEU A 216 14.06 -20.38 -0.48
CA LEU A 216 13.78 -19.15 0.28
C LEU A 216 14.92 -18.81 1.26
N GLU A 217 15.61 -19.83 1.78
CA GLU A 217 16.69 -19.69 2.77
C GLU A 217 17.91 -18.95 2.23
N ASP A 218 18.16 -19.05 0.92
CA ASP A 218 19.26 -18.34 0.24
C ASP A 218 19.09 -16.82 0.30
N TYR A 219 17.86 -16.35 0.48
CA TYR A 219 17.53 -14.93 0.59
C TYR A 219 17.46 -14.42 2.03
N SER A 220 17.69 -15.26 3.04
CA SER A 220 17.53 -14.92 4.47
C SER A 220 18.39 -13.74 4.93
N SER A 221 19.60 -13.60 4.38
CA SER A 221 20.55 -12.51 4.68
C SER A 221 20.63 -11.46 3.57
N THR A 222 19.81 -11.59 2.53
CA THR A 222 19.81 -10.67 1.40
C THR A 222 19.11 -9.37 1.80
N THR A 223 19.69 -8.24 1.38
CA THR A 223 19.10 -6.92 1.62
C THR A 223 18.51 -6.32 0.36
N VAL A 224 17.43 -5.55 0.53
CA VAL A 224 16.78 -4.77 -0.52
C VAL A 224 16.91 -3.30 -0.20
N SER A 225 17.41 -2.50 -1.15
CA SER A 225 17.38 -1.04 -1.02
C SER A 225 16.04 -0.46 -1.45
N TRP A 226 15.71 0.73 -0.91
CA TRP A 226 14.58 1.53 -1.40
C TRP A 226 14.67 1.77 -2.91
N SER A 227 15.89 1.97 -3.42
CA SER A 227 16.14 2.15 -4.84
C SER A 227 15.71 0.93 -5.65
N GLN A 228 16.14 -0.28 -5.27
CA GLN A 228 15.74 -1.52 -5.92
C GLN A 228 14.22 -1.77 -5.82
N PHE A 229 13.61 -1.34 -4.72
CA PHE A 229 12.19 -1.53 -4.48
C PHE A 229 11.31 -0.63 -5.38
N ASN A 230 11.61 0.67 -5.48
CA ASN A 230 10.73 1.62 -6.16
C ASN A 230 11.40 2.80 -6.90
N ARG A 231 12.71 2.78 -7.18
CA ARG A 231 13.35 3.78 -8.07
C ARG A 231 13.95 3.17 -9.32
N GLU A 232 14.63 2.03 -9.18
CA GLU A 232 15.26 1.30 -10.27
C GLU A 232 14.23 0.44 -11.00
N ASN A 233 14.25 0.50 -12.33
CA ASN A 233 13.44 -0.39 -13.14
C ASN A 233 14.01 -1.80 -13.09
N LEU A 234 13.13 -2.80 -13.13
CA LEU A 234 13.54 -4.19 -13.26
C LEU A 234 14.28 -4.41 -14.59
N PRO A 235 15.26 -5.34 -14.65
CA PRO A 235 16.01 -5.63 -15.88
C PRO A 235 15.08 -5.93 -17.07
N GLY A 236 15.30 -5.19 -18.18
CA GLY A 236 14.49 -5.34 -19.40
C GLY A 236 13.05 -4.80 -19.30
N ARG A 237 12.72 -4.05 -18.23
CA ARG A 237 11.40 -3.44 -18.00
C ARG A 237 11.52 -1.93 -17.86
N ASN A 238 10.39 -1.25 -18.03
CA ASN A 238 10.25 0.20 -17.86
C ASN A 238 9.50 0.56 -16.56
N TYR A 239 9.50 -0.36 -15.60
CA TYR A 239 8.79 -0.22 -14.33
C TYR A 239 9.59 -0.84 -13.18
N THR A 240 9.30 -0.39 -11.97
CA THR A 240 9.94 -0.85 -10.73
C THR A 240 9.31 -2.15 -10.21
N PHE A 241 9.98 -2.81 -9.26
CA PHE A 241 9.40 -3.97 -8.59
C PHE A 241 8.04 -3.65 -7.95
N TRP A 242 7.96 -2.54 -7.22
CA TRP A 242 6.72 -2.13 -6.56
C TRP A 242 5.60 -1.85 -7.56
N GLN A 243 5.87 -1.16 -8.67
CA GLN A 243 4.86 -0.88 -9.70
C GLN A 243 4.23 -2.16 -10.25
N TRP A 244 5.05 -3.18 -10.49
CA TRP A 244 4.56 -4.50 -10.91
C TRP A 244 3.69 -5.16 -9.82
N PHE A 245 4.18 -5.19 -8.58
CA PHE A 245 3.50 -5.84 -7.46
C PHE A 245 2.16 -5.18 -7.11
N ASP A 246 2.12 -3.84 -7.12
CA ASP A 246 0.90 -3.07 -6.92
C ASP A 246 -0.11 -3.29 -8.06
N GLY A 247 0.36 -3.33 -9.31
CA GLY A 247 -0.48 -3.69 -10.45
C GLY A 247 -1.14 -5.07 -10.31
N VAL A 248 -0.41 -6.05 -9.76
CA VAL A 248 -0.95 -7.38 -9.43
C VAL A 248 -2.05 -7.27 -8.35
N MET A 249 -1.80 -6.54 -7.25
CA MET A 249 -2.81 -6.34 -6.22
C MET A 249 -4.07 -5.67 -6.78
N GLU A 250 -3.90 -4.68 -7.65
CA GLU A 250 -4.99 -3.89 -8.21
C GLU A 250 -5.90 -4.72 -9.14
N VAL A 251 -5.32 -5.53 -10.04
CA VAL A 251 -6.13 -6.39 -10.93
C VAL A 251 -6.86 -7.48 -10.13
N LEU A 252 -6.22 -8.03 -9.09
CA LEU A 252 -6.85 -8.98 -8.18
C LEU A 252 -8.03 -8.34 -7.45
N LYS A 253 -7.79 -7.21 -6.79
CA LYS A 253 -8.79 -6.48 -6.02
C LYS A 253 -10.00 -6.10 -6.86
N LYS A 254 -9.79 -5.61 -8.09
CA LYS A 254 -10.87 -5.10 -8.95
C LYS A 254 -11.66 -6.20 -9.66
N HIS A 255 -11.00 -7.26 -10.11
CA HIS A 255 -11.62 -8.21 -11.04
C HIS A 255 -11.55 -9.67 -10.60
N LEU A 256 -10.51 -10.06 -9.85
CA LEU A 256 -10.13 -11.47 -9.74
C LEU A 256 -10.06 -12.00 -8.30
N LYS A 257 -10.53 -11.23 -7.32
CA LYS A 257 -10.55 -11.61 -5.90
C LYS A 257 -11.21 -12.98 -5.66
N PRO A 258 -12.40 -13.30 -6.21
CA PRO A 258 -13.00 -14.62 -6.03
C PRO A 258 -12.13 -15.76 -6.58
N HIS A 259 -11.60 -15.60 -7.79
CA HIS A 259 -10.70 -16.56 -8.45
C HIS A 259 -9.39 -16.77 -7.68
N TRP A 260 -8.85 -15.72 -7.06
CA TRP A 260 -7.69 -15.83 -6.17
C TRP A 260 -8.04 -16.65 -4.92
N ASN A 261 -9.18 -16.40 -4.30
CA ASN A 261 -9.60 -17.09 -3.08
C ASN A 261 -9.84 -18.58 -3.32
N ASP A 262 -10.37 -18.95 -4.48
CA ASP A 262 -10.63 -20.35 -4.87
C ASP A 262 -9.38 -21.12 -5.31
N GLY A 263 -8.22 -20.47 -5.33
CA GLY A 263 -7.01 -21.11 -5.84
C GLY A 263 -7.00 -21.31 -7.35
N ALA A 264 -7.90 -20.68 -8.12
CA ALA A 264 -7.94 -20.80 -9.59
C ALA A 264 -6.72 -20.11 -10.24
N ILE A 265 -6.19 -19.07 -9.59
CA ILE A 265 -5.00 -18.35 -10.03
C ILE A 265 -3.78 -18.84 -9.24
N LEU A 266 -2.79 -19.34 -9.97
CA LEU A 266 -1.48 -19.69 -9.43
C LEU A 266 -0.60 -18.43 -9.28
N GLY A 267 -0.65 -17.54 -10.27
CA GLY A 267 -0.20 -16.15 -10.17
C GLY A 267 1.31 -15.96 -10.27
N PHE A 268 2.03 -16.19 -9.17
CA PHE A 268 3.46 -15.88 -9.05
C PHE A 268 4.34 -17.00 -9.63
N VAL A 269 4.31 -17.12 -10.95
CA VAL A 269 5.03 -18.16 -11.70
C VAL A 269 5.62 -17.54 -12.96
N ASN A 270 6.91 -17.77 -13.20
CA ASN A 270 7.57 -17.24 -14.39
C ASN A 270 7.30 -18.13 -15.62
N LYS A 271 7.69 -17.67 -16.82
CA LYS A 271 7.41 -18.40 -18.07
C LYS A 271 8.04 -19.80 -18.09
N GLN A 272 9.25 -19.95 -17.57
CA GLN A 272 9.97 -21.22 -17.52
C GLN A 272 9.31 -22.19 -16.53
N GLN A 273 9.02 -21.74 -15.31
CA GLN A 273 8.30 -22.52 -14.30
C GLN A 273 6.93 -22.97 -14.82
N ALA A 274 6.20 -22.09 -15.52
CA ALA A 274 4.91 -22.44 -16.10
C ALA A 274 5.05 -23.55 -17.16
N HIS A 275 6.08 -23.49 -18.00
CA HIS A 275 6.40 -24.54 -18.96
C HIS A 275 6.70 -25.87 -18.25
N ASP A 276 7.58 -25.85 -17.26
CA ASP A 276 8.03 -27.06 -16.56
C ASP A 276 6.90 -27.72 -15.76
N LEU A 277 5.97 -26.93 -15.20
CA LEU A 277 4.78 -27.42 -14.52
C LEU A 277 3.77 -28.07 -15.48
N LEU A 278 3.74 -27.64 -16.74
CA LEU A 278 2.74 -28.06 -17.72
C LEU A 278 3.22 -29.16 -18.67
N ILE A 279 4.52 -29.29 -18.96
CA ILE A 279 5.04 -30.20 -19.99
C ILE A 279 4.60 -31.66 -19.80
N ASN A 280 4.50 -32.13 -18.55
CA ASN A 280 4.10 -33.50 -18.21
C ASN A 280 2.61 -33.64 -17.85
N LYS A 281 1.79 -32.62 -18.12
CA LYS A 281 0.34 -32.65 -17.87
C LYS A 281 -0.45 -33.14 -19.09
N PRO A 282 -1.73 -33.52 -18.94
CA PRO A 282 -2.60 -33.81 -20.07
C PRO A 282 -2.84 -32.57 -20.94
N ASP A 283 -3.19 -32.82 -22.19
CA ASP A 283 -3.55 -31.77 -23.13
C ASP A 283 -4.74 -30.92 -22.68
N GLY A 284 -4.67 -29.63 -22.98
CA GLY A 284 -5.64 -28.65 -22.52
C GLY A 284 -5.50 -28.27 -21.04
N THR A 285 -4.46 -28.75 -20.35
CA THR A 285 -4.13 -28.27 -19.00
C THR A 285 -3.50 -26.87 -19.09
N PHE A 286 -3.97 -25.95 -18.26
CA PHE A 286 -3.55 -24.56 -18.25
C PHE A 286 -3.39 -24.01 -16.84
N LEU A 287 -2.64 -22.92 -16.74
CA LEU A 287 -2.52 -22.13 -15.52
C LEU A 287 -2.57 -20.63 -15.82
N LEU A 288 -3.01 -19.88 -14.81
CA LEU A 288 -3.05 -18.43 -14.83
C LEU A 288 -1.87 -17.87 -14.06
N ARG A 289 -1.08 -17.01 -14.70
CA ARG A 289 0.08 -16.35 -14.08
C ARG A 289 0.08 -14.85 -14.34
N PHE A 290 0.65 -14.08 -13.42
CA PHE A 290 0.84 -12.65 -13.59
C PHE A 290 1.86 -12.38 -14.68
N SER A 291 1.57 -11.40 -15.52
CA SER A 291 2.40 -11.04 -16.66
C SER A 291 3.61 -10.22 -16.22
N ASP A 292 4.75 -10.50 -16.85
CA ASP A 292 5.93 -9.63 -16.79
C ASP A 292 5.96 -8.65 -17.96
N SER A 293 5.16 -8.82 -19.01
CA SER A 293 5.18 -7.88 -20.15
C SER A 293 4.25 -6.69 -19.93
N GLU A 294 3.20 -6.86 -19.12
CA GLU A 294 2.19 -5.85 -18.87
C GLU A 294 1.84 -5.80 -17.39
N ILE A 295 1.96 -4.61 -16.78
CA ILE A 295 1.61 -4.37 -15.38
C ILE A 295 0.11 -4.62 -15.17
N GLY A 296 -0.22 -5.38 -14.12
CA GLY A 296 -1.60 -5.74 -13.82
C GLY A 296 -2.23 -6.67 -14.87
N GLY A 297 -1.42 -7.29 -15.72
CA GLY A 297 -1.86 -8.28 -16.69
C GLY A 297 -1.84 -9.70 -16.12
N ILE A 298 -2.79 -10.53 -16.54
CA ILE A 298 -2.75 -11.99 -16.36
C ILE A 298 -2.64 -12.67 -17.73
N THR A 299 -1.74 -13.63 -17.85
CA THR A 299 -1.61 -14.46 -19.05
C THR A 299 -2.00 -15.90 -18.75
N ILE A 300 -2.50 -16.57 -19.79
CA ILE A 300 -2.84 -17.98 -19.79
C ILE A 300 -1.67 -18.73 -20.42
N ALA A 301 -1.09 -19.66 -19.67
CA ALA A 301 -0.14 -20.63 -20.19
C ALA A 301 -0.84 -22.00 -20.27
N TRP A 302 -0.73 -22.69 -21.39
CA TRP A 302 -1.35 -24.01 -21.57
C TRP A 302 -0.47 -24.96 -22.38
N LYS A 303 -0.68 -26.25 -22.14
CA LYS A 303 -0.10 -27.34 -22.92
C LYS A 303 -1.03 -27.72 -24.07
N PHE A 304 -0.42 -27.95 -25.23
CA PHE A 304 -1.08 -28.53 -26.40
C PHE A 304 -0.11 -29.47 -27.12
N ASP A 305 -0.48 -30.72 -27.40
CA ASP A 305 0.39 -31.65 -28.11
C ASP A 305 0.34 -31.36 -29.62
N SER A 306 1.25 -30.53 -30.08
CA SER A 306 1.48 -30.24 -31.50
C SER A 306 2.95 -30.49 -31.82
N SER A 307 3.19 -31.14 -32.97
CA SER A 307 4.52 -31.48 -33.48
C SER A 307 5.43 -30.26 -33.71
N GLU A 308 4.87 -29.05 -33.80
CA GLU A 308 5.64 -27.82 -34.04
C GLU A 308 5.82 -26.95 -32.78
N ARG A 309 4.86 -26.94 -31.85
CA ARG A 309 4.89 -26.14 -30.61
C ARG A 309 4.03 -26.76 -29.49
N MET A 310 4.70 -27.30 -28.47
CA MET A 310 4.04 -27.95 -27.33
C MET A 310 3.45 -26.98 -26.28
N PHE A 311 3.77 -25.68 -26.37
CA PHE A 311 3.48 -24.70 -25.31
C PHE A 311 3.15 -23.32 -25.86
N TRP A 312 2.09 -22.71 -25.32
CA TRP A 312 1.63 -21.39 -25.73
C TRP A 312 1.33 -20.50 -24.53
N ASN A 313 1.52 -19.19 -24.73
CA ASN A 313 1.10 -18.14 -23.80
C ASN A 313 0.27 -17.11 -24.57
N LEU A 314 -0.92 -16.78 -24.06
CA LEU A 314 -1.73 -15.73 -24.67
C LEU A 314 -1.17 -14.36 -24.30
N MET A 315 -1.51 -13.36 -25.11
CA MET A 315 -1.34 -11.97 -24.73
C MET A 315 -2.02 -11.71 -23.38
N PRO A 316 -1.40 -10.95 -22.47
CA PRO A 316 -1.99 -10.68 -21.16
C PRO A 316 -3.35 -9.98 -21.27
N PHE A 317 -4.25 -10.31 -20.35
CA PHE A 317 -5.48 -9.59 -20.12
C PHE A 317 -5.30 -8.62 -18.95
N THR A 318 -5.74 -7.38 -19.16
CA THR A 318 -5.63 -6.29 -18.20
C THR A 318 -7.01 -5.89 -17.66
N THR A 319 -7.04 -4.95 -16.71
CA THR A 319 -8.26 -4.25 -16.25
C THR A 319 -9.16 -3.77 -17.40
N ARG A 320 -8.58 -3.32 -18.53
CA ARG A 320 -9.36 -2.90 -19.71
C ARG A 320 -10.12 -4.07 -20.32
N ASP A 321 -9.46 -5.21 -20.45
CA ASP A 321 -10.05 -6.42 -21.02
C ASP A 321 -11.13 -6.99 -20.11
N PHE A 322 -10.89 -7.02 -18.80
CA PHE A 322 -11.85 -7.51 -17.81
C PHE A 322 -13.06 -6.60 -17.63
N SER A 323 -12.95 -5.31 -17.98
CA SER A 323 -14.08 -4.39 -18.00
C SER A 323 -15.02 -4.63 -19.18
N ILE A 324 -14.49 -5.17 -20.29
CA ILE A 324 -15.28 -5.54 -21.47
C ILE A 324 -15.89 -6.93 -21.28
N ARG A 325 -15.10 -7.88 -20.77
CA ARG A 325 -15.53 -9.27 -20.59
C ARG A 325 -14.72 -9.96 -19.50
N SER A 326 -15.41 -10.68 -18.61
CA SER A 326 -14.80 -11.29 -17.43
C SER A 326 -13.76 -12.36 -17.78
N LEU A 327 -12.91 -12.71 -16.80
CA LEU A 327 -11.95 -13.81 -16.97
C LEU A 327 -12.66 -15.14 -17.24
N ALA A 328 -13.74 -15.44 -16.51
CA ALA A 328 -14.47 -16.70 -16.64
C ALA A 328 -15.06 -16.86 -18.05
N ASP A 329 -15.74 -15.83 -18.57
CA ASP A 329 -16.31 -15.88 -19.93
C ASP A 329 -15.23 -16.08 -21.00
N ARG A 330 -14.10 -15.37 -20.85
CA ARG A 330 -12.95 -15.51 -21.76
C ARG A 330 -12.38 -16.92 -21.75
N LEU A 331 -12.32 -17.56 -20.57
CA LEU A 331 -11.90 -18.97 -20.45
C LEU A 331 -12.97 -19.93 -20.99
N GLY A 332 -14.25 -19.58 -20.88
CA GLY A 332 -15.38 -20.32 -21.45
C GLY A 332 -15.29 -20.46 -22.96
N ASP A 333 -14.95 -19.37 -23.66
CA ASP A 333 -14.81 -19.36 -25.13
C ASP A 333 -13.69 -20.28 -25.65
N LEU A 334 -12.67 -20.52 -24.83
CA LEU A 334 -11.50 -21.31 -25.21
C LEU A 334 -11.78 -22.79 -24.94
N SER A 335 -12.42 -23.46 -25.90
CA SER A 335 -12.81 -24.88 -25.81
C SER A 335 -11.62 -25.83 -25.67
N TYR A 336 -10.43 -25.43 -26.13
CA TYR A 336 -9.19 -26.21 -25.98
C TYR A 336 -8.57 -26.14 -24.57
N LEU A 337 -9.09 -25.26 -23.69
CA LEU A 337 -8.71 -25.22 -22.28
C LEU A 337 -9.66 -26.09 -21.46
N ILE A 338 -9.14 -27.15 -20.85
CA ILE A 338 -9.93 -28.23 -20.26
C ILE A 338 -9.68 -28.35 -18.76
N TYR A 339 -8.42 -28.29 -18.32
CA TYR A 339 -8.06 -28.50 -16.91
C TYR A 339 -7.29 -27.32 -16.34
N VAL A 340 -7.73 -26.77 -15.22
CA VAL A 340 -6.98 -25.83 -14.41
C VAL A 340 -5.94 -26.61 -13.61
N PHE A 341 -4.68 -26.19 -13.70
CA PHE A 341 -3.59 -26.80 -12.97
C PHE A 341 -3.93 -26.96 -11.46
N PRO A 342 -3.61 -28.13 -10.84
CA PRO A 342 -2.88 -29.25 -11.45
C PRO A 342 -3.72 -30.22 -12.28
N ASP A 343 -5.01 -30.38 -11.99
CA ASP A 343 -5.87 -31.44 -12.55
C ASP A 343 -7.39 -31.18 -12.35
N ARG A 344 -7.82 -29.94 -12.13
CA ARG A 344 -9.23 -29.60 -11.89
C ARG A 344 -9.97 -29.28 -13.21
N PRO A 345 -11.13 -29.88 -13.52
CA PRO A 345 -11.92 -29.50 -14.68
C PRO A 345 -12.25 -28.00 -14.71
N LYS A 346 -12.14 -27.37 -15.89
CA LYS A 346 -12.42 -25.92 -16.07
C LYS A 346 -13.80 -25.54 -15.56
N ASP A 347 -14.83 -26.32 -15.92
CA ASP A 347 -16.21 -26.02 -15.55
C ASP A 347 -16.43 -26.14 -14.04
N GLU A 348 -15.74 -27.05 -13.35
CA GLU A 348 -15.81 -27.13 -11.87
C GLU A 348 -15.30 -25.84 -11.22
N VAL A 349 -14.22 -25.27 -11.76
CA VAL A 349 -13.58 -24.07 -11.20
C VAL A 349 -14.32 -22.78 -11.59
N PHE A 350 -14.82 -22.70 -12.82
CA PHE A 350 -15.34 -21.44 -13.40
C PHE A 350 -16.85 -21.38 -13.62
N SER A 351 -17.61 -22.48 -13.50
CA SER A 351 -19.07 -22.48 -13.75
C SER A 351 -19.85 -21.48 -12.91
N LYS A 352 -19.44 -21.26 -11.66
CA LYS A 352 -20.05 -20.28 -10.76
C LYS A 352 -19.78 -18.81 -11.13
N TYR A 353 -18.96 -18.57 -12.15
CA TYR A 353 -18.55 -17.24 -12.62
C TYR A 353 -18.98 -16.93 -14.06
N TYR A 354 -19.64 -17.87 -14.75
CA TYR A 354 -20.23 -17.65 -16.07
C TYR A 354 -21.51 -16.81 -16.02
#